data_AF-A0AAU5JI88-F1
#
_entry.id   AF-A0AAU5JI88-F1
#
_cell.length_a   1.000
_cell.length_b   1.000
_cell.length_c   1.000
_cell.angle_alpha   90.00
_cell.angle_beta   90.00
_cell.angle_gamma   90.00
#
_symmetry.space_group_name_H-M   'P 1'
#
loop_
_entity.id
_entity.type
_entity.pdbx_description
1 polymer ?
#
loop_
_entity_poly.entity_id
_entity_poly.type
_entity_poly.pdbx_seq_one_letter_code
_entity_poly.pdbx_strand_id
1 'polypeptide(L)'
;MTTAPARPTLLGPNGQALDRVTPPPPVGDWQPVRAADNAVVWERPRVVPEPVVDDQAEQVREEAAATLADAQLQAGQIVEQARTEAEWIAAEAGSLRARTLASADHEAATIREDAAAAVARKDEAGKRLDVWMARAVIAGAVGLTATGEYSLARLAHFPQQVAWLLPFVIDVYVIQAFRRHRDILQAIGLTIAANVVYHLAAAGMFGVTTNAKGEHSATWWLIALVASIASVILWRMHVITAPPKVKEEPGTEAGTEPVQAATGTDTGTTSDVQESSPVPPSVAPLSTVPPGASEPVLGGSPVPPAGPVPQPARKPVQRGRGTAPRKPRRAVPSTVPKTGTAAGTASFDEHVATARGWLSDDPALSGTDIGKRLGTGDSYGRRVKRAALETAAS
;
A
#
# COMPACT_ATOMS: atom_id res chain seq x y z
N MET A 1 -42.44 -48.76 -1.18
CA MET A 1 -42.58 -49.73 -0.08
C MET A 1 -43.26 -49.00 1.07
N THR A 2 -44.54 -49.27 1.29
CA THR A 2 -45.37 -48.61 2.30
C THR A 2 -45.40 -49.51 3.53
N THR A 3 -44.75 -49.09 4.61
CA THR A 3 -44.71 -49.84 5.87
C THR A 3 -45.95 -49.51 6.68
N ALA A 4 -46.82 -50.50 6.88
CA ALA A 4 -47.99 -50.38 7.75
C ALA A 4 -47.54 -50.23 9.22
N PRO A 5 -48.13 -49.32 10.01
CA PRO A 5 -47.79 -49.19 11.41
C PRO A 5 -48.33 -50.38 12.22
N ALA A 6 -47.47 -50.96 13.06
CA ALA A 6 -47.77 -52.07 13.94
C ALA A 6 -48.83 -51.68 14.99
N ARG A 7 -49.77 -52.60 15.25
CA ARG A 7 -50.81 -52.43 16.28
C ARG A 7 -50.19 -52.47 17.68
N PRO A 8 -50.52 -51.53 18.58
CA PRO A 8 -50.03 -51.56 19.95
C PRO A 8 -50.71 -52.67 20.76
N THR A 9 -49.89 -53.48 21.44
CA THR A 9 -50.32 -54.48 22.43
C THR A 9 -50.60 -53.78 23.76
N LEU A 10 -51.85 -53.82 24.24
CA LEU A 10 -52.23 -53.28 25.55
C LEU A 10 -51.72 -54.21 26.66
N LEU A 11 -50.74 -53.74 27.42
CA LEU A 11 -50.21 -54.39 28.62
C LEU A 11 -50.91 -53.81 29.85
N GLY A 12 -51.38 -54.68 30.75
CA GLY A 12 -51.94 -54.25 32.03
C GLY A 12 -50.85 -53.70 32.98
N PRO A 13 -51.24 -53.07 34.10
CA PRO A 13 -50.32 -52.40 35.04
C PRO A 13 -49.23 -53.30 35.65
N ASN A 14 -49.33 -54.63 35.49
CA ASN A 14 -48.35 -55.62 35.95
C ASN A 14 -47.58 -56.33 34.81
N GLY A 15 -47.68 -55.84 33.56
CA GLY A 15 -46.93 -56.38 32.42
C GLY A 15 -47.41 -57.72 31.85
N GLN A 16 -48.60 -58.20 32.22
CA GLN A 16 -49.20 -59.39 31.59
C GLN A 16 -50.14 -59.01 30.43
N ALA A 17 -50.11 -59.84 29.38
CA ALA A 17 -51.01 -59.73 28.24
C ALA A 17 -52.44 -60.06 28.68
N LEU A 18 -53.36 -59.09 28.55
CA LEU A 18 -54.76 -59.30 28.90
C LEU A 18 -55.44 -60.14 27.81
N ASP A 19 -55.73 -61.40 28.13
CA ASP A 19 -56.65 -62.22 27.35
C ASP A 19 -58.05 -61.59 27.41
N ARG A 20 -58.63 -61.30 26.23
CA ARG A 20 -59.97 -60.73 26.08
C ARG A 20 -61.02 -61.73 26.55
N VAL A 21 -61.32 -61.72 27.84
CA VAL A 21 -62.56 -62.25 28.38
C VAL A 21 -63.45 -61.05 28.67
N THR A 22 -64.35 -60.74 27.73
CA THR A 22 -65.35 -59.68 27.87
C THR A 22 -66.37 -60.12 28.93
N PRO A 23 -66.48 -59.45 30.10
CA PRO A 23 -67.58 -59.74 31.02
C PRO A 23 -68.93 -59.37 30.37
N PRO A 24 -70.01 -60.11 30.63
CA PRO A 24 -71.33 -59.77 30.12
C PRO A 24 -71.79 -58.40 30.67
N PRO A 25 -72.53 -57.60 29.87
CA PRO A 25 -72.98 -56.29 30.30
C PRO A 25 -73.91 -56.39 31.53
N PRO A 26 -73.79 -55.48 32.50
CA PRO A 26 -74.74 -55.40 33.61
C PRO A 26 -76.13 -55.00 33.10
N VAL A 27 -77.17 -55.67 33.60
CA VAL A 27 -78.57 -55.41 33.23
C VAL A 27 -79.02 -54.08 33.86
N GLY A 28 -79.24 -53.04 33.03
CA GLY A 28 -79.70 -51.70 33.40
C GLY A 28 -79.20 -50.61 32.43
N ASP A 29 -79.65 -49.36 32.57
CA ASP A 29 -79.34 -48.22 31.68
C ASP A 29 -77.90 -47.69 31.79
N TRP A 30 -76.89 -48.56 31.78
CA TRP A 30 -75.49 -48.19 31.83
C TRP A 30 -74.96 -47.88 30.43
N GLN A 31 -74.28 -46.74 30.25
CA GLN A 31 -73.62 -46.41 28.99
C GLN A 31 -72.10 -46.63 29.09
N PRO A 32 -71.47 -47.19 28.04
CA PRO A 32 -70.03 -47.40 28.02
C PRO A 32 -69.32 -46.07 27.78
N VAL A 33 -68.50 -45.63 28.74
CA VAL A 33 -67.65 -44.44 28.61
C VAL A 33 -66.20 -44.91 28.48
N ARG A 34 -65.48 -44.39 27.48
CA ARG A 34 -64.05 -44.66 27.34
C ARG A 34 -63.27 -43.79 28.32
N ALA A 35 -62.57 -44.44 29.25
CA ALA A 35 -61.59 -43.78 30.08
C ALA A 35 -60.34 -43.40 29.25
N ALA A 36 -59.52 -42.49 29.79
CA ALA A 36 -58.34 -41.93 29.11
C ALA A 36 -57.28 -42.98 28.71
N ASP A 37 -57.32 -44.17 29.32
CA ASP A 37 -56.47 -45.33 29.02
C ASP A 37 -57.10 -46.31 28.02
N ASN A 38 -58.19 -45.92 27.33
CA ASN A 38 -59.02 -46.77 26.47
C ASN A 38 -59.75 -47.93 27.18
N ALA A 39 -59.75 -47.99 28.51
CA ALA A 39 -60.62 -48.93 29.22
C ALA A 39 -62.09 -48.51 29.06
N VAL A 40 -62.96 -49.48 28.77
CA VAL A 40 -64.40 -49.24 28.70
C VAL A 40 -64.95 -49.39 30.12
N VAL A 41 -65.29 -48.26 30.73
CA VAL A 41 -65.89 -48.21 32.06
C VAL A 41 -67.38 -47.94 31.89
N TRP A 42 -68.20 -48.75 32.55
CA TRP A 42 -69.66 -48.56 32.56
C TRP A 42 -69.97 -47.56 33.66
N GLU A 43 -70.52 -46.40 33.31
CA GLU A 43 -70.99 -45.41 34.29
C GLU A 43 -72.52 -45.34 34.27
N ARG A 44 -73.12 -45.22 35.45
CA ARG A 44 -74.55 -44.92 35.57
C ARG A 44 -74.77 -43.51 35.05
N PRO A 45 -75.81 -43.25 34.25
CA PRO A 45 -76.16 -41.89 33.84
C PRO A 45 -76.29 -41.04 35.10
N ARG A 46 -75.32 -40.15 35.34
CA ARG A 46 -75.48 -39.14 36.37
C ARG A 46 -76.68 -38.33 35.93
N VAL A 47 -77.71 -38.29 36.77
CA VAL A 47 -78.80 -37.33 36.62
C VAL A 47 -78.14 -35.97 36.73
N VAL A 48 -77.86 -35.35 35.57
CA VAL A 48 -77.35 -33.99 35.49
C VAL A 48 -78.48 -33.14 36.05
N PRO A 49 -78.33 -32.53 37.24
CA PRO A 49 -79.35 -31.60 37.71
C PRO A 49 -79.51 -30.54 36.61
N GLU A 50 -80.74 -30.28 36.20
CA GLU A 50 -81.01 -29.22 35.22
C GLU A 50 -80.28 -27.96 35.69
N PRO A 51 -79.48 -27.32 34.81
CA PRO A 51 -78.73 -26.15 35.20
C PRO A 51 -79.74 -25.09 35.62
N VAL A 52 -79.80 -24.81 36.92
CA VAL A 52 -80.45 -23.60 37.41
C VAL A 52 -79.71 -22.46 36.72
N VAL A 53 -80.38 -21.82 35.77
CA VAL A 53 -79.87 -20.64 35.08
C VAL A 53 -79.80 -19.55 36.14
N ASP A 54 -78.62 -19.43 36.73
CA ASP A 54 -78.32 -18.40 37.71
C ASP A 54 -78.03 -17.14 36.88
N ASP A 55 -78.97 -16.19 36.82
CA ASP A 55 -78.84 -14.96 36.02
C ASP A 55 -77.52 -14.20 36.32
N GLN A 56 -76.97 -14.38 37.52
CA GLN A 56 -75.66 -13.84 37.90
C GLN A 56 -74.49 -14.47 37.12
N ALA A 57 -74.59 -15.75 36.76
CA ALA A 57 -73.57 -16.43 35.98
C ALA A 57 -73.52 -15.95 34.52
N GLU A 58 -74.65 -15.50 33.95
CA GLU A 58 -74.65 -14.86 32.62
C GLU A 58 -74.03 -13.46 32.67
N GLN A 59 -74.38 -12.63 33.67
CA GLN A 59 -73.76 -11.31 33.83
C GLN A 59 -72.24 -11.39 33.99
N VAL A 60 -71.73 -12.31 34.84
CA VAL A 60 -70.29 -12.49 35.02
C VAL A 60 -69.61 -12.97 33.73
N ARG A 61 -70.28 -13.78 32.90
CA ARG A 61 -69.73 -14.19 31.60
C ARG A 61 -69.67 -13.04 30.60
N GLU A 62 -70.67 -12.17 30.58
CA GLU A 62 -70.69 -11.01 29.70
C GLU A 62 -69.62 -9.99 30.10
N GLU A 63 -69.47 -9.71 31.40
CA GLU A 63 -68.38 -8.87 31.92
C GLU A 63 -66.98 -9.49 31.67
N ALA A 64 -66.84 -10.80 31.85
CA ALA A 64 -65.60 -11.51 31.52
C ALA A 64 -65.28 -11.46 30.02
N ALA A 65 -66.28 -11.56 29.15
CA ALA A 65 -66.10 -11.45 27.71
C ALA A 65 -65.71 -10.03 27.30
N ALA A 66 -66.34 -9.00 27.89
CA ALA A 66 -66.00 -7.60 27.65
C ALA A 66 -64.56 -7.27 28.09
N THR A 67 -64.17 -7.71 29.29
CA THR A 67 -62.80 -7.50 29.80
C THR A 67 -61.75 -8.24 28.97
N LEU A 68 -62.05 -9.44 28.46
CA LEU A 68 -61.18 -10.14 27.52
C LEU A 68 -61.04 -9.42 26.18
N ALA A 69 -62.13 -8.86 25.64
CA ALA A 69 -62.09 -8.11 24.39
C ALA A 69 -61.24 -6.83 24.54
N ASP A 70 -61.40 -6.10 25.64
CA ASP A 70 -60.59 -4.92 25.95
C ASP A 70 -59.11 -5.29 26.14
N ALA A 71 -58.81 -6.38 26.85
CA ALA A 71 -57.45 -6.86 27.03
C ALA A 71 -56.80 -7.28 25.70
N GLN A 72 -57.56 -7.91 24.79
CA GLN A 72 -57.09 -8.25 23.44
C GLN A 72 -56.79 -7.00 22.61
N LEU A 73 -57.63 -5.97 22.71
CA LEU A 73 -57.44 -4.71 21.99
C LEU A 73 -56.19 -3.97 22.51
N GLN A 74 -56.00 -3.90 23.83
CA GLN A 74 -54.80 -3.34 24.44
C GLN A 74 -53.54 -4.14 24.07
N ALA A 75 -53.61 -5.47 24.09
CA ALA A 75 -52.49 -6.31 23.66
C ALA A 75 -52.13 -6.05 22.18
N GLY A 76 -53.13 -5.90 21.31
CA GLY A 76 -52.93 -5.53 19.92
C GLY A 76 -52.22 -4.18 19.77
N GLN A 77 -52.63 -3.17 20.52
CA GLN A 77 -51.99 -1.84 20.52
C GLN A 77 -50.53 -1.89 20.98
N ILE A 78 -50.25 -2.65 22.06
CA ILE A 78 -48.88 -2.82 22.57
C ILE A 78 -47.98 -3.50 21.53
N VAL A 79 -48.50 -4.51 20.82
CA VAL A 79 -47.74 -5.22 19.77
C VAL A 79 -47.43 -4.31 18.58
N GLU A 80 -48.41 -3.52 18.11
CA GLU A 80 -48.18 -2.56 17.02
C GLU A 80 -47.21 -1.45 17.44
N GLN A 81 -47.33 -0.93 18.66
CA GLN A 81 -46.37 0.05 19.18
C GLN A 81 -44.96 -0.55 19.27
N ALA A 82 -44.81 -1.75 19.83
CA ALA A 82 -43.52 -2.44 19.93
C ALA A 82 -42.92 -2.71 18.53
N ARG A 83 -43.75 -3.02 17.53
CA ARG A 83 -43.30 -3.21 16.14
C ARG A 83 -42.78 -1.91 15.54
N THR A 84 -43.51 -0.80 15.68
CA THR A 84 -43.07 0.50 15.16
C THR A 84 -41.79 0.99 15.83
N GLU A 85 -41.65 0.80 17.14
CA GLU A 85 -40.41 1.09 17.87
C GLU A 85 -39.25 0.21 17.40
N ALA A 86 -39.48 -1.09 17.18
CA ALA A 86 -38.46 -2.00 16.67
C ALA A 86 -37.99 -1.64 15.25
N GLU A 87 -38.92 -1.24 14.36
CA GLU A 87 -38.61 -0.78 13.01
C GLU A 87 -37.80 0.53 13.04
N TRP A 88 -38.16 1.47 13.94
CA TRP A 88 -37.41 2.70 14.15
C TRP A 88 -35.98 2.45 14.65
N ILE A 89 -35.81 1.60 15.66
CA ILE A 89 -34.48 1.22 16.20
C ILE A 89 -33.65 0.52 15.12
N ALA A 90 -34.25 -0.36 14.32
CA ALA A 90 -33.57 -1.04 13.23
C ALA A 90 -33.09 -0.05 12.15
N ALA A 91 -33.92 0.93 11.79
CA ALA A 91 -33.55 1.98 10.85
C ALA A 91 -32.42 2.87 11.38
N GLU A 92 -32.49 3.29 12.65
CA GLU A 92 -31.46 4.09 13.30
C GLU A 92 -30.12 3.32 13.36
N ALA A 93 -30.14 2.06 13.80
CA ALA A 93 -28.97 1.19 13.84
C ALA A 93 -28.36 0.98 12.44
N GLY A 94 -29.19 0.86 11.41
CA GLY A 94 -28.76 0.80 10.01
C GLY A 94 -28.02 2.08 9.59
N SER A 95 -28.57 3.25 9.92
CA SER A 95 -27.96 4.54 9.60
C SER A 95 -26.62 4.76 10.30
N LEU A 96 -26.50 4.35 11.57
CA LEU A 96 -25.25 4.44 12.33
C LEU A 96 -24.17 3.54 11.73
N ARG A 97 -24.52 2.29 11.39
CA ARG A 97 -23.59 1.36 10.72
C ARG A 97 -23.11 1.92 9.38
N ALA A 98 -24.01 2.49 8.58
CA ALA A 98 -23.66 3.10 7.31
C ALA A 98 -22.68 4.28 7.49
N ARG A 99 -22.92 5.15 8.48
CA ARG A 99 -22.01 6.27 8.80
C ARG A 99 -20.64 5.78 9.28
N THR A 100 -20.60 4.75 10.14
CA THR A 100 -19.33 4.20 10.63
C THR A 100 -18.52 3.52 9.53
N LEU A 101 -19.18 2.85 8.59
CA LEU A 101 -18.51 2.25 7.44
C LEU A 101 -17.97 3.34 6.50
N ALA A 102 -18.79 4.36 6.20
CA ALA A 102 -18.35 5.47 5.37
C ALA A 102 -17.17 6.25 5.98
N SER A 103 -17.16 6.46 7.31
CA SER A 103 -16.01 7.10 7.98
C SER A 103 -14.77 6.22 7.97
N ALA A 104 -14.92 4.90 8.17
CA ALA A 104 -13.81 3.95 8.11
C ALA A 104 -13.23 3.85 6.69
N ASP A 105 -14.07 3.87 5.65
CA ASP A 105 -13.65 3.87 4.26
C ASP A 105 -12.90 5.16 3.90
N HIS A 106 -13.38 6.31 4.39
CA HIS A 106 -12.69 7.58 4.22
C HIS A 106 -11.32 7.59 4.90
N GLU A 107 -11.22 7.11 6.15
CA GLU A 107 -9.94 6.98 6.86
C GLU A 107 -9.00 5.98 6.18
N ALA A 108 -9.52 4.86 5.67
CA ALA A 108 -8.72 3.91 4.92
C ALA A 108 -8.20 4.52 3.60
N ALA A 109 -8.99 5.38 2.95
CA ALA A 109 -8.57 6.08 1.74
C ALA A 109 -7.45 7.09 2.03
N THR A 110 -7.57 7.89 3.08
CA THR A 110 -6.52 8.86 3.46
C THR A 110 -5.21 8.17 3.86
N ILE A 111 -5.29 7.07 4.61
CA ILE A 111 -4.10 6.27 4.96
C ILE A 111 -3.40 5.72 3.71
N ARG A 112 -4.16 5.26 2.70
CA ARG A 112 -3.58 4.77 1.44
C ARG A 112 -2.93 5.89 0.63
N GLU A 113 -3.56 7.06 0.58
CA GLU A 113 -3.02 8.24 -0.10
C GLU A 113 -1.71 8.72 0.57
N ASP A 114 -1.70 8.82 1.90
CA ASP A 114 -0.51 9.18 2.67
C ASP A 114 0.63 8.16 2.49
N ALA A 115 0.29 6.87 2.49
CA ALA A 115 1.26 5.80 2.26
C ALA A 115 1.85 5.87 0.83
N ALA A 116 1.01 6.12 -0.18
CA ALA A 116 1.45 6.29 -1.56
C ALA A 116 2.36 7.52 -1.72
N ALA A 117 1.99 8.65 -1.11
CA ALA A 117 2.79 9.87 -1.10
C ALA A 117 4.15 9.65 -0.40
N ALA A 118 4.18 8.89 0.70
CA ALA A 118 5.42 8.57 1.39
C ALA A 118 6.36 7.68 0.57
N VAL A 119 5.81 6.72 -0.19
CA VAL A 119 6.60 5.89 -1.12
C VAL A 119 7.16 6.73 -2.26
N ALA A 120 6.33 7.59 -2.89
CA ALA A 120 6.78 8.48 -3.96
C ALA A 120 7.94 9.40 -3.52
N ARG A 121 7.86 9.98 -2.31
CA ARG A 121 8.94 10.81 -1.75
C ARG A 121 10.24 10.02 -1.54
N LYS A 122 10.16 8.76 -1.12
CA LYS A 122 11.34 7.89 -0.95
C LYS A 122 11.97 7.54 -2.30
N ASP A 123 11.16 7.26 -3.31
CA ASP A 123 11.65 6.95 -4.66
C ASP A 123 12.36 8.16 -5.30
N GLU A 124 11.80 9.37 -5.13
CA GLU A 124 12.45 10.60 -5.57
C GLU A 124 13.78 10.86 -4.83
N ALA A 125 13.81 10.63 -3.52
CA ALA A 125 15.03 10.77 -2.73
C ALA A 125 16.11 9.76 -3.17
N GLY A 126 15.71 8.51 -3.46
CA GLY A 126 16.60 7.47 -3.99
C GLY A 126 17.22 7.89 -5.33
N LYS A 127 16.40 8.37 -6.28
CA LYS A 127 16.88 8.85 -7.59
C LYS A 127 17.87 10.00 -7.47
N ARG A 128 17.65 10.95 -6.56
CA ARG A 128 18.58 12.06 -6.32
C ARG A 128 19.91 11.58 -5.77
N LEU A 129 19.90 10.63 -4.84
CA LEU A 129 21.10 10.02 -4.30
C LEU A 129 21.88 9.28 -5.39
N ASP A 130 21.21 8.47 -6.21
CA ASP A 130 21.84 7.72 -7.30
C ASP A 130 22.52 8.64 -8.31
N VAL A 131 21.86 9.73 -8.72
CA VAL A 131 22.44 10.73 -9.63
C VAL A 131 23.64 11.41 -9.00
N TRP A 132 23.57 11.75 -7.70
CA TRP A 132 24.69 12.38 -6.99
C TRP A 132 25.86 11.43 -6.82
N MET A 133 25.61 10.17 -6.46
CA MET A 133 26.63 9.12 -6.34
C MET A 133 27.29 8.84 -7.69
N ALA A 134 26.52 8.74 -8.76
CA ALA A 134 27.06 8.58 -10.12
C ALA A 134 27.97 9.76 -10.47
N ARG A 135 27.54 11.01 -10.19
CA ARG A 135 28.37 12.21 -10.39
C ARG A 135 29.63 12.21 -9.54
N ALA A 136 29.54 11.80 -8.28
CA ALA A 136 30.69 11.73 -7.37
C ALA A 136 31.70 10.68 -7.84
N VAL A 137 31.24 9.52 -8.31
CA VAL A 137 32.11 8.49 -8.89
C VAL A 137 32.80 8.99 -10.15
N ILE A 138 32.06 9.65 -11.05
CA ILE A 138 32.63 10.26 -12.27
C ILE A 138 33.67 11.32 -11.90
N ALA A 139 33.34 12.23 -10.99
CA ALA A 139 34.26 13.28 -10.54
C ALA A 139 35.51 12.70 -9.87
N GLY A 140 35.36 11.65 -9.06
CA GLY A 140 36.48 10.93 -8.46
C GLY A 140 37.37 10.25 -9.49
N ALA A 141 36.77 9.61 -10.51
CA ALA A 141 37.52 9.00 -11.60
C ALA A 141 38.30 10.04 -12.41
N VAL A 142 37.68 11.16 -12.79
CA VAL A 142 38.32 12.27 -13.50
C VAL A 142 39.42 12.93 -12.66
N GLY A 143 39.19 13.15 -11.37
CA GLY A 143 40.21 13.69 -10.48
C GLY A 143 41.42 12.77 -10.33
N LEU A 144 41.19 11.45 -10.31
CA LEU A 144 42.25 10.45 -10.25
C LEU A 144 43.09 10.44 -11.52
N THR A 145 42.47 10.45 -12.70
CA THR A 145 43.20 10.49 -13.99
C THR A 145 43.95 11.80 -14.15
N ALA A 146 43.32 12.92 -13.81
CA ALA A 146 43.92 14.24 -13.88
C ALA A 146 45.20 14.36 -13.03
N THR A 147 45.25 13.68 -11.89
CA THR A 147 46.43 13.65 -11.02
C THR A 147 47.62 12.93 -11.67
N GLY A 148 47.38 11.81 -12.35
CA GLY A 148 48.42 11.06 -13.07
C GLY A 148 48.95 11.85 -14.26
N GLU A 149 48.06 12.44 -15.05
CA GLU A 149 48.39 13.26 -16.22
C GLU A 149 49.12 14.55 -15.84
N TYR A 150 48.70 15.23 -14.77
CA TYR A 150 49.43 16.37 -14.21
C TYR A 150 50.87 15.99 -13.82
N SER A 151 51.03 14.85 -13.14
CA SER A 151 52.35 14.37 -12.74
C SER A 151 53.22 14.00 -13.94
N LEU A 152 52.62 13.43 -15.00
CA LEU A 152 53.29 13.19 -16.27
C LEU A 152 53.76 14.50 -16.94
N ALA A 153 52.93 15.54 -16.94
CA ALA A 153 53.34 16.86 -17.44
C ALA A 153 54.50 17.44 -16.61
N ARG A 154 54.48 17.27 -15.29
CA ARG A 154 55.59 17.69 -14.42
C ARG A 154 56.88 16.93 -14.72
N LEU A 155 56.80 15.62 -14.98
CA LEU A 155 57.94 14.80 -15.41
C LEU A 155 58.48 15.24 -16.78
N ALA A 156 57.61 15.66 -17.70
CA ALA A 156 57.99 16.24 -18.98
C ALA A 156 58.49 17.71 -18.88
N HIS A 157 58.83 18.18 -17.68
CA HIS A 157 59.34 19.52 -17.38
C HIS A 157 58.40 20.68 -17.73
N PHE A 158 57.08 20.45 -17.82
CA PHE A 158 56.14 21.57 -17.92
C PHE A 158 56.12 22.40 -16.62
N PRO A 159 56.07 23.74 -16.73
CA PRO A 159 55.93 24.59 -15.55
C PRO A 159 54.61 24.29 -14.83
N GLN A 160 54.61 24.40 -13.51
CA GLN A 160 53.49 24.00 -12.65
C GLN A 160 52.17 24.67 -13.06
N GLN A 161 52.27 25.91 -13.51
CA GLN A 161 51.16 26.76 -13.95
C GLN A 161 50.49 26.25 -15.24
N VAL A 162 51.17 25.42 -16.04
CA VAL A 162 50.69 24.93 -17.34
C VAL A 162 50.37 23.43 -17.27
N ALA A 163 50.98 22.69 -16.33
CA ALA A 163 50.81 21.24 -16.21
C ALA A 163 49.35 20.78 -16.02
N TRP A 164 48.46 21.62 -15.46
CA TRP A 164 47.04 21.30 -15.32
C TRP A 164 46.26 21.36 -16.65
N LEU A 165 46.81 22.01 -17.68
CA LEU A 165 46.16 22.06 -19.00
C LEU A 165 46.20 20.72 -19.72
N LEU A 166 47.20 19.88 -19.45
CA LEU A 166 47.31 18.56 -20.06
C LEU A 166 46.07 17.69 -19.74
N PRO A 167 45.71 17.45 -18.46
CA PRO A 167 44.50 16.70 -18.15
C PRO A 167 43.22 17.40 -18.59
N PHE A 168 43.17 18.73 -18.52
CA PHE A 168 42.01 19.48 -18.98
C PHE A 168 41.70 19.25 -20.46
N VAL A 169 42.73 19.24 -21.33
CA VAL A 169 42.54 19.01 -22.77
C VAL A 169 42.10 17.57 -23.05
N ILE A 170 42.65 16.59 -22.34
CA ILE A 170 42.26 15.18 -22.46
C ILE A 170 40.79 15.00 -22.03
N ASP A 171 40.40 15.56 -20.89
CA ASP A 171 39.03 15.48 -20.37
C ASP A 171 38.01 16.11 -21.32
N VAL A 172 38.31 17.30 -21.87
CA VAL A 172 37.44 17.97 -22.85
C VAL A 172 37.26 17.11 -24.11
N TYR A 173 38.34 16.47 -24.58
CA TYR A 173 38.27 15.56 -25.72
C TYR A 173 37.39 14.34 -25.41
N VAL A 174 37.59 13.68 -24.26
CA VAL A 174 36.81 12.52 -23.83
C VAL A 174 35.33 12.89 -23.71
N ILE A 175 35.00 14.01 -23.07
CA ILE A 175 33.62 14.50 -22.93
C ILE A 175 32.98 14.76 -24.29
N GLN A 176 33.71 15.37 -25.24
CA GLN A 176 33.18 15.61 -26.58
C GLN A 176 32.98 14.32 -27.38
N ALA A 177 33.91 13.36 -27.27
CA ALA A 177 33.79 12.04 -27.89
C ALA A 177 32.55 11.29 -27.39
N PHE A 178 32.32 11.29 -26.07
CA PHE A 178 31.10 10.72 -25.48
C PHE A 178 29.84 11.46 -25.92
N ARG A 179 29.84 12.80 -25.91
CA ARG A 179 28.68 13.61 -26.28
C ARG A 179 28.25 13.39 -27.73
N ARG A 180 29.19 13.13 -28.64
CA ARG A 180 28.91 12.92 -30.07
C ARG A 180 28.81 11.43 -30.44
N HIS A 181 28.97 10.53 -29.47
CA HIS A 181 29.01 9.07 -29.64
C HIS A 181 29.97 8.60 -30.77
N ARG A 182 31.05 9.35 -31.02
CA ARG A 182 32.08 9.01 -32.02
C ARG A 182 33.44 9.02 -31.33
N ASP A 183 34.32 8.10 -31.74
CA ASP A 183 35.69 7.95 -31.23
C ASP A 183 35.82 7.62 -29.72
N ILE A 184 34.77 7.05 -29.11
CA ILE A 184 34.77 6.64 -27.69
C ILE A 184 35.95 5.70 -27.37
N LEU A 185 36.22 4.70 -28.22
CA LEU A 185 37.32 3.76 -28.00
C LEU A 185 38.70 4.42 -28.05
N GLN A 186 38.88 5.41 -28.93
CA GLN A 186 40.15 6.15 -29.02
C GLN A 186 40.34 7.04 -27.80
N ALA A 187 39.27 7.69 -27.33
CA ALA A 187 39.30 8.49 -26.11
C ALA A 187 39.64 7.64 -24.87
N ILE A 188 38.98 6.49 -24.70
CA ILE A 188 39.30 5.53 -23.62
C ILE A 188 40.75 5.04 -23.75
N GLY A 189 41.17 4.67 -24.96
CA GLY A 189 42.54 4.20 -25.21
C GLY A 189 43.60 5.25 -24.86
N LEU A 190 43.33 6.53 -25.15
CA LEU A 190 44.23 7.63 -24.82
C LEU A 190 44.38 7.82 -23.31
N THR A 191 43.27 7.80 -22.55
CA THR A 191 43.32 7.91 -21.09
C THR A 191 44.06 6.73 -20.44
N ILE A 192 43.82 5.51 -20.93
CA ILE A 192 44.56 4.32 -20.46
C ILE A 192 46.05 4.45 -20.78
N ALA A 193 46.38 4.84 -22.01
CA ALA A 193 47.77 5.03 -22.44
C ALA A 193 48.49 6.09 -21.59
N ALA A 194 47.85 7.22 -21.31
CA ALA A 194 48.43 8.28 -20.47
C ALA A 194 48.77 7.77 -19.06
N ASN A 195 47.85 7.03 -18.44
CA ASN A 195 48.08 6.43 -17.12
C ASN A 195 49.18 5.36 -17.12
N VAL A 196 49.21 4.49 -18.13
CA VAL A 196 50.24 3.46 -18.27
C VAL A 196 51.61 4.11 -18.47
N VAL A 197 51.72 5.09 -19.37
CA VAL A 197 52.95 5.84 -19.62
C VAL A 197 53.42 6.53 -18.34
N TYR A 198 52.52 7.16 -17.59
CA TYR A 198 52.85 7.76 -16.30
C TYR A 198 53.45 6.74 -15.32
N HIS A 199 52.82 5.60 -15.10
CA HIS A 199 53.33 4.60 -14.15
C HIS A 199 54.64 3.98 -14.61
N LEU A 200 54.82 3.73 -15.91
CA LEU A 200 56.08 3.25 -16.48
C LEU A 200 57.20 4.29 -16.35
N ALA A 201 56.90 5.57 -16.55
CA ALA A 201 57.84 6.67 -16.38
C ALA A 201 58.22 6.86 -14.90
N ALA A 202 57.24 6.83 -14.00
CA ALA A 202 57.45 6.93 -12.56
C ALA A 202 58.27 5.77 -12.00
N ALA A 203 58.14 4.56 -12.59
CA ALA A 203 58.96 3.40 -12.26
C ALA A 203 60.37 3.45 -12.88
N GLY A 204 60.71 4.49 -13.64
CA GLY A 204 61.99 4.60 -14.35
C GLY A 204 62.16 3.63 -15.52
N MET A 205 61.08 2.97 -15.95
CA MET A 205 61.11 1.96 -17.01
C MET A 205 60.87 2.55 -18.41
N PHE A 206 60.34 3.77 -18.50
CA PHE A 206 59.98 4.38 -19.78
C PHE A 206 60.29 5.87 -19.81
N GLY A 207 61.28 6.25 -20.64
CA GLY A 207 61.54 7.64 -20.98
C GLY A 207 62.05 8.53 -19.84
N VAL A 208 62.56 7.93 -18.76
CA VAL A 208 63.19 8.65 -17.65
C VAL A 208 64.55 8.02 -17.41
N THR A 209 65.61 8.82 -17.51
CA THR A 209 66.96 8.38 -17.18
C THR A 209 67.35 8.97 -15.84
N THR A 210 67.88 8.14 -14.95
CA THR A 210 68.43 8.60 -13.68
C THR A 210 69.88 9.03 -13.92
N ASN A 211 70.19 10.30 -13.64
CA ASN A 211 71.56 10.78 -13.73
C ASN A 211 72.41 10.24 -12.56
N ALA A 212 73.73 10.40 -12.62
CA ALA A 212 74.64 9.95 -11.57
C ALA A 212 74.37 10.59 -10.18
N LYS A 213 73.56 11.65 -10.13
CA LYS A 213 73.15 12.35 -8.90
C LYS A 213 71.82 11.84 -8.35
N GLY A 214 71.20 10.83 -8.97
CA GLY A 214 69.90 10.29 -8.57
C GLY A 214 68.71 11.15 -9.02
N GLU A 215 68.92 12.18 -9.85
CA GLU A 215 67.84 13.00 -10.38
C GLU A 215 67.27 12.35 -11.64
N HIS A 216 65.95 12.32 -11.72
CA HIS A 216 65.21 11.82 -12.87
C HIS A 216 65.11 12.91 -13.94
N SER A 217 65.70 12.67 -15.11
CA SER A 217 65.53 13.52 -16.29
C SER A 217 64.69 12.81 -17.34
N ALA A 218 63.62 13.44 -17.82
CA ALA A 218 62.84 12.89 -18.93
C ALA A 218 63.68 12.89 -20.22
N THR A 219 63.59 11.81 -21.00
CA THR A 219 64.20 11.74 -22.32
C THR A 219 63.45 12.64 -23.30
N TRP A 220 64.18 13.20 -24.26
CA TRP A 220 63.62 14.11 -25.26
C TRP A 220 62.43 13.52 -26.04
N TRP A 221 62.44 12.20 -26.30
CA TRP A 221 61.37 11.53 -27.02
C TRP A 221 60.09 11.37 -26.19
N LEU A 222 60.21 11.25 -24.85
CA LEU A 222 59.05 11.24 -23.96
C LEU A 222 58.37 12.61 -23.97
N ILE A 223 59.17 13.68 -23.92
CA ILE A 223 58.68 15.06 -24.04
C ILE A 223 57.98 15.27 -25.38
N ALA A 224 58.59 14.82 -26.49
CA ALA A 224 57.99 14.91 -27.82
C ALA A 224 56.67 14.12 -27.92
N LEU A 225 56.62 12.91 -27.35
CA LEU A 225 55.41 12.08 -27.31
C LEU A 225 54.29 12.79 -26.54
N VAL A 226 54.56 13.26 -25.33
CA VAL A 226 53.59 13.99 -24.50
C VAL A 226 53.12 15.27 -25.19
N ALA A 227 54.04 16.04 -25.78
CA ALA A 227 53.70 17.26 -26.52
C ALA A 227 52.85 16.98 -27.77
N SER A 228 53.05 15.83 -28.43
CA SER A 228 52.29 15.46 -29.63
C SER A 228 50.82 15.16 -29.33
N ILE A 229 50.48 14.76 -28.10
CA ILE A 229 49.11 14.44 -27.68
C ILE A 229 48.18 15.64 -27.93
N ALA A 230 48.62 16.85 -27.57
CA ALA A 230 47.83 18.07 -27.78
C ALA A 230 47.51 18.31 -29.27
N SER A 231 48.50 18.15 -30.15
CA SER A 231 48.31 18.31 -31.60
C SER A 231 47.39 17.25 -32.20
N VAL A 232 47.51 15.99 -31.75
CA VAL A 232 46.63 14.89 -32.19
C VAL A 232 45.18 15.14 -31.74
N ILE A 233 44.98 15.53 -30.48
CA ILE A 233 43.65 15.88 -29.96
C ILE A 233 43.07 17.05 -30.75
N LEU A 234 43.85 18.12 -30.98
CA LEU A 234 43.38 19.30 -31.73
C LEU A 234 42.95 18.92 -33.15
N TRP A 235 43.77 18.12 -33.85
CA TRP A 235 43.43 17.63 -35.18
C TRP A 235 42.15 16.78 -35.16
N ARG A 236 42.03 15.84 -34.21
CA ARG A 236 40.83 15.02 -34.06
C ARG A 236 39.59 15.84 -33.75
N MET A 237 39.67 16.80 -32.83
CA MET A 237 38.57 17.71 -32.54
C MET A 237 38.14 18.47 -33.79
N HIS A 238 39.08 18.92 -34.62
CA HIS A 238 38.72 19.60 -35.87
C HIS A 238 37.98 18.65 -36.84
N VAL A 239 38.45 17.42 -37.01
CA VAL A 239 37.79 16.42 -37.87
C VAL A 239 36.40 16.06 -37.34
N ILE A 240 36.22 15.95 -36.03
CA ILE A 240 34.94 15.62 -35.39
C ILE A 240 33.95 16.79 -35.44
N THR A 241 34.44 18.02 -35.32
CA THR A 241 33.61 19.24 -35.33
C THR A 241 33.24 19.71 -36.72
N ALA A 242 33.96 19.26 -37.76
CA ALA A 242 33.58 19.54 -39.14
C ALA A 242 32.10 19.20 -39.37
N PRO A 243 31.30 20.11 -39.96
CA PRO A 243 29.91 19.80 -40.29
C PRO A 243 29.90 18.55 -41.18
N PRO A 244 28.90 17.66 -41.03
CA PRO A 244 28.75 16.55 -41.95
C PRO A 244 28.74 17.15 -43.35
N LYS A 245 29.74 16.83 -44.17
CA LYS A 245 29.73 17.22 -45.58
C LYS A 245 28.41 16.69 -46.10
N VAL A 246 27.46 17.58 -46.37
CA VAL A 246 26.23 17.25 -47.07
C VAL A 246 26.74 16.54 -48.30
N LYS A 247 26.42 15.25 -48.39
CA LYS A 247 26.72 14.47 -49.57
C LYS A 247 25.86 15.15 -50.61
N GLU A 248 26.46 16.06 -51.39
CA GLU A 248 25.86 16.49 -52.64
C GLU A 248 25.59 15.18 -53.37
N GLU A 249 24.32 14.79 -53.40
CA GLU A 249 23.91 13.73 -54.28
C GLU A 249 24.41 14.14 -55.67
N PRO A 250 25.06 13.25 -56.42
CA PRO A 250 25.45 13.56 -57.79
C PRO A 250 24.17 13.91 -58.54
N GLY A 251 23.95 15.21 -58.69
CA GLY A 251 22.86 15.77 -59.45
C GLY A 251 22.90 15.10 -60.80
N THR A 252 21.80 14.45 -61.14
CA THR A 252 21.50 14.04 -62.50
C THR A 252 21.71 15.26 -63.39
N GLU A 253 22.70 15.17 -64.29
CA GLU A 253 22.90 16.11 -65.38
C GLU A 253 21.62 16.11 -66.23
N ALA A 254 20.76 17.10 -66.01
CA ALA A 254 19.79 17.55 -66.99
C ALA A 254 19.93 19.06 -67.05
N GLY A 255 20.60 19.52 -68.10
CA GLY A 255 21.14 20.86 -68.22
C GLY A 255 20.11 21.98 -68.17
N THR A 256 20.60 23.15 -67.79
CA THR A 256 20.35 24.43 -68.46
C THR A 256 21.46 25.39 -68.05
N GLU A 257 21.99 26.09 -69.05
CA GLU A 257 23.07 27.08 -69.02
C GLU A 257 22.80 28.31 -68.12
N PRO A 258 23.82 29.19 -67.92
CA PRO A 258 24.00 29.99 -66.71
C PRO A 258 23.34 31.37 -66.78
N VAL A 259 22.86 31.85 -65.63
CA VAL A 259 22.57 33.28 -65.42
C VAL A 259 23.37 33.78 -64.22
N GLN A 260 24.22 34.76 -64.52
CA GLN A 260 24.94 35.64 -63.61
C GLN A 260 23.99 36.44 -62.71
N ALA A 261 24.36 36.61 -61.43
CA ALA A 261 24.32 37.86 -60.65
C ALA A 261 24.74 37.53 -59.20
N ALA A 262 25.96 37.85 -58.79
CA ALA A 262 26.37 39.15 -58.24
C ALA A 262 25.71 39.50 -56.88
N THR A 263 26.49 39.25 -55.82
CA THR A 263 26.85 40.15 -54.71
C THR A 263 25.79 41.02 -54.02
N GLY A 264 25.68 40.85 -52.69
CA GLY A 264 25.15 41.80 -51.70
C GLY A 264 24.66 41.04 -50.45
N THR A 265 25.38 40.96 -49.34
CA THR A 265 25.51 41.95 -48.25
C THR A 265 24.17 42.56 -47.83
N ASP A 266 23.55 41.99 -46.79
CA ASP A 266 22.81 42.71 -45.73
C ASP A 266 22.55 41.71 -44.57
N THR A 267 22.97 41.89 -43.31
CA THR A 267 22.58 42.85 -42.25
C THR A 267 21.07 43.06 -42.06
N GLY A 268 20.55 42.56 -40.93
CA GLY A 268 19.19 42.81 -40.40
C GLY A 268 18.64 41.55 -39.73
N THR A 269 18.71 41.38 -38.41
CA THR A 269 17.79 41.96 -37.42
C THR A 269 16.33 41.88 -37.85
N THR A 270 15.64 40.83 -37.43
CA THR A 270 14.24 40.92 -37.00
C THR A 270 13.97 39.88 -35.93
N SER A 271 13.61 40.39 -34.76
CA SER A 271 12.84 39.71 -33.73
C SER A 271 11.61 39.06 -34.35
N ASP A 272 11.30 37.82 -33.96
CA ASP A 272 9.91 37.39 -33.96
C ASP A 272 9.58 36.70 -32.63
N VAL A 273 8.92 37.50 -31.80
CA VAL A 273 8.27 37.13 -30.56
C VAL A 273 6.92 36.55 -30.97
N GLN A 274 6.82 35.22 -31.04
CA GLN A 274 5.52 34.58 -31.19
C GLN A 274 4.87 34.41 -29.80
N GLU A 275 4.28 35.51 -29.35
CA GLU A 275 3.35 35.59 -28.24
C GLU A 275 1.97 35.08 -28.69
N SER A 276 1.64 33.83 -28.36
CA SER A 276 0.27 33.32 -28.48
C SER A 276 -0.41 33.38 -27.11
N SER A 277 -1.15 34.47 -26.89
CA SER A 277 -2.12 34.62 -25.80
C SER A 277 -3.35 33.71 -25.97
N PRO A 278 -4.10 33.44 -24.89
CA PRO A 278 -5.08 32.35 -24.79
C PRO A 278 -6.47 32.73 -25.31
N VAL A 279 -7.16 31.76 -25.92
CA VAL A 279 -8.56 31.86 -26.36
C VAL A 279 -9.47 31.20 -25.31
N PRO A 280 -10.40 31.93 -24.66
CA PRO A 280 -11.71 31.42 -24.26
C PRO A 280 -12.78 31.90 -25.28
N PRO A 281 -14.08 31.55 -25.20
CA PRO A 281 -14.82 30.62 -24.33
C PRO A 281 -15.70 29.62 -25.13
N SER A 282 -16.31 28.62 -24.47
CA SER A 282 -17.61 28.11 -24.95
C SER A 282 -18.39 27.49 -23.79
N VAL A 283 -19.35 28.29 -23.31
CA VAL A 283 -20.42 27.88 -22.39
C VAL A 283 -21.58 27.45 -23.28
N ALA A 284 -22.03 26.20 -23.16
CA ALA A 284 -23.27 25.73 -23.76
C ALA A 284 -24.16 25.09 -22.67
N PRO A 285 -25.50 25.14 -22.84
CA PRO A 285 -26.42 25.23 -21.73
C PRO A 285 -27.06 23.89 -21.31
N LEU A 286 -27.62 23.95 -20.11
CA LEU A 286 -28.63 23.06 -19.50
C LEU A 286 -29.48 22.25 -20.50
N SER A 287 -29.45 20.92 -20.34
CA SER A 287 -30.52 20.03 -20.79
C SER A 287 -31.30 19.52 -19.59
N THR A 288 -32.51 20.07 -19.47
CA THR A 288 -33.60 19.70 -18.58
C THR A 288 -34.48 18.68 -19.30
N VAL A 289 -34.66 17.47 -18.75
CA VAL A 289 -35.57 16.41 -19.28
C VAL A 289 -36.15 15.63 -18.05
N PRO A 290 -37.43 15.17 -18.08
CA PRO A 290 -38.43 15.29 -16.99
C PRO A 290 -38.61 14.06 -16.08
N PRO A 291 -39.52 14.12 -15.08
CA PRO A 291 -39.80 13.01 -14.16
C PRO A 291 -40.74 11.99 -14.81
N GLY A 292 -40.30 10.74 -14.88
CA GLY A 292 -41.10 9.59 -15.30
C GLY A 292 -41.41 8.70 -14.10
N ALA A 293 -42.66 8.76 -13.64
CA ALA A 293 -43.26 7.87 -12.64
C ALA A 293 -43.32 6.42 -13.14
N SER A 294 -43.02 5.46 -12.26
CA SER A 294 -43.51 4.06 -12.29
C SER A 294 -43.19 3.36 -10.96
N GLU A 295 -44.18 3.32 -10.05
CA GLU A 295 -44.35 2.22 -9.09
C GLU A 295 -45.17 1.09 -9.78
N PRO A 296 -45.51 -0.04 -9.12
CA PRO A 296 -44.64 -1.04 -8.51
C PRO A 296 -44.95 -2.45 -9.09
N VAL A 297 -43.97 -3.36 -9.13
CA VAL A 297 -44.25 -4.79 -9.37
C VAL A 297 -43.95 -5.59 -8.11
N LEU A 298 -45.03 -6.00 -7.46
CA LEU A 298 -45.09 -7.04 -6.45
C LEU A 298 -44.66 -8.38 -7.07
N GLY A 299 -43.54 -8.91 -6.60
CA GLY A 299 -43.07 -10.26 -6.92
C GLY A 299 -42.59 -10.94 -5.66
N GLY A 300 -43.53 -11.49 -4.88
CA GLY A 300 -43.22 -12.31 -3.70
C GLY A 300 -42.67 -13.67 -4.14
N SER A 301 -41.41 -13.95 -3.80
CA SER A 301 -40.87 -15.29 -3.76
C SER A 301 -40.89 -15.82 -2.32
N PRO A 302 -41.41 -17.03 -2.08
CA PRO A 302 -41.51 -17.59 -0.74
C PRO A 302 -40.14 -17.98 -0.20
N VAL A 303 -39.86 -17.54 1.03
CA VAL A 303 -38.74 -17.96 1.86
C VAL A 303 -38.98 -19.41 2.31
N PRO A 304 -38.09 -20.37 2.03
CA PRO A 304 -38.18 -21.72 2.57
C PRO A 304 -37.76 -21.74 4.05
N PRO A 305 -38.31 -22.66 4.87
CA PRO A 305 -37.98 -22.77 6.29
C PRO A 305 -36.53 -23.23 6.50
N ALA A 306 -35.88 -22.59 7.47
CA ALA A 306 -34.53 -22.88 7.91
C ALA A 306 -34.38 -24.35 8.37
N GLY A 307 -33.58 -25.11 7.63
CA GLY A 307 -33.07 -26.40 8.08
C GLY A 307 -31.94 -26.22 9.12
N PRO A 308 -31.71 -27.23 9.98
CA PRO A 308 -30.67 -27.18 11.00
C PRO A 308 -29.27 -27.14 10.37
N VAL A 309 -28.48 -26.15 10.77
CA VAL A 309 -27.08 -25.96 10.36
C VAL A 309 -26.22 -27.14 10.87
N PRO A 310 -25.56 -27.92 9.99
CA PRO A 310 -24.60 -28.93 10.42
C PRO A 310 -23.31 -28.25 10.89
N GLN A 311 -22.85 -28.61 12.09
CA GLN A 311 -21.52 -28.24 12.59
C GLN A 311 -20.42 -28.76 11.65
N PRO A 312 -19.45 -27.94 11.23
CA PRO A 312 -18.31 -28.43 10.49
C PRO A 312 -17.37 -29.20 11.43
N ALA A 313 -17.24 -30.51 11.15
CA ALA A 313 -16.27 -31.39 11.75
C ALA A 313 -14.85 -30.84 11.58
N ARG A 314 -14.17 -30.58 12.71
CA ARG A 314 -12.74 -30.24 12.76
C ARG A 314 -11.93 -31.43 12.24
N LYS A 315 -11.31 -31.29 11.08
CA LYS A 315 -10.22 -32.16 10.63
C LYS A 315 -8.93 -31.78 11.38
N PRO A 316 -8.19 -32.73 11.96
CA PRO A 316 -6.86 -32.46 12.50
C PRO A 316 -5.88 -32.25 11.35
N VAL A 317 -5.31 -31.04 11.23
CA VAL A 317 -4.20 -30.76 10.32
C VAL A 317 -2.92 -31.30 10.95
N GLN A 318 -2.48 -32.44 10.43
CA GLN A 318 -1.20 -33.07 10.72
C GLN A 318 -0.07 -32.23 10.10
N ARG A 319 0.68 -31.47 10.91
CA ARG A 319 1.91 -30.79 10.46
C ARG A 319 3.02 -31.81 10.25
N GLY A 320 3.20 -32.23 9.00
CA GLY A 320 4.39 -32.93 8.53
C GLY A 320 5.63 -32.05 8.65
N ARG A 321 6.56 -32.47 9.49
CA ARG A 321 7.90 -31.90 9.68
C ARG A 321 8.77 -32.30 8.49
N GLY A 322 8.85 -31.44 7.47
CA GLY A 322 9.78 -31.59 6.35
C GLY A 322 11.04 -30.77 6.58
N THR A 323 12.09 -31.41 7.11
CA THR A 323 13.47 -30.89 7.12
C THR A 323 14.07 -31.06 5.73
N ALA A 324 14.29 -29.95 5.02
CA ALA A 324 15.14 -29.90 3.84
C ALA A 324 16.31 -28.91 4.08
N PRO A 325 17.57 -29.28 3.77
CA PRO A 325 18.74 -28.46 4.08
C PRO A 325 18.86 -27.31 3.08
N ARG A 326 18.75 -26.09 3.58
CA ARG A 326 18.91 -24.86 2.79
C ARG A 326 20.39 -24.45 2.77
N LYS A 327 20.95 -24.33 1.56
CA LYS A 327 22.33 -23.94 1.25
C LYS A 327 22.78 -22.64 1.98
N PRO A 328 24.04 -22.54 2.41
CA PRO A 328 24.55 -21.35 3.12
C PRO A 328 24.66 -20.16 2.17
N ARG A 329 23.91 -19.10 2.45
CA ARG A 329 23.96 -17.83 1.70
C ARG A 329 24.95 -16.89 2.40
N ARG A 330 26.07 -16.71 1.70
CA ARG A 330 27.09 -15.64 1.72
C ARG A 330 26.83 -14.47 2.69
N ALA A 331 27.81 -14.25 3.56
CA ALA A 331 27.88 -13.21 4.58
C ALA A 331 27.65 -11.80 4.02
N VAL A 332 26.83 -11.02 4.75
CA VAL A 332 26.66 -9.57 4.61
C VAL A 332 27.42 -8.89 5.77
N PRO A 333 28.01 -7.70 5.57
CA PRO A 333 28.98 -7.13 6.49
C PRO A 333 28.37 -6.70 7.83
N SER A 334 29.19 -6.88 8.87
CA SER A 334 29.00 -6.44 10.25
C SER A 334 28.56 -4.97 10.33
N THR A 335 27.33 -4.73 10.77
CA THR A 335 26.93 -3.46 11.37
C THR A 335 27.42 -3.43 12.81
N VAL A 336 28.28 -2.46 13.09
CA VAL A 336 28.76 -2.03 14.40
C VAL A 336 27.63 -2.08 15.45
N PRO A 337 27.85 -2.68 16.64
CA PRO A 337 26.86 -2.70 17.69
C PRO A 337 26.66 -1.28 18.21
N LYS A 338 25.49 -0.72 17.92
CA LYS A 338 25.00 0.48 18.60
C LYS A 338 24.69 0.03 20.02
N THR A 339 25.55 0.39 20.95
CA THR A 339 25.39 0.26 22.40
C THR A 339 24.22 1.15 22.83
N GLY A 340 23.00 0.72 22.51
CA GLY A 340 21.77 1.26 23.04
C GLY A 340 21.34 0.35 24.15
N THR A 341 21.61 0.79 25.38
CA THR A 341 21.05 0.27 26.62
C THR A 341 19.60 -0.13 26.39
N ALA A 342 19.24 -1.35 26.78
CA ALA A 342 17.90 -1.90 26.69
C ALA A 342 16.89 -0.91 27.30
N ALA A 343 16.27 -0.08 26.46
CA ALA A 343 15.02 0.58 26.77
C ALA A 343 14.00 -0.54 26.83
N GLY A 344 13.83 -1.05 28.05
CA GLY A 344 12.93 -2.15 28.36
C GLY A 344 11.53 -1.86 27.86
N THR A 345 10.72 -2.91 27.82
CA THR A 345 9.28 -2.90 27.55
C THR A 345 8.49 -2.17 28.63
N ALA A 346 8.91 -0.96 28.99
CA ALA A 346 8.18 -0.07 29.86
C ALA A 346 6.86 0.28 29.19
N SER A 347 5.78 0.22 29.97
CA SER A 347 4.44 0.52 29.49
C SER A 347 4.31 2.00 29.12
N PHE A 348 3.30 2.35 28.32
CA PHE A 348 3.05 3.75 27.99
C PHE A 348 2.83 4.61 29.24
N ASP A 349 2.13 4.07 30.25
CA ASP A 349 1.85 4.76 31.51
C ASP A 349 3.13 5.06 32.30
N GLU A 350 4.11 4.15 32.26
CA GLU A 350 5.42 4.34 32.87
C GLU A 350 6.23 5.44 32.16
N HIS A 351 6.15 5.51 30.84
CA HIS A 351 6.73 6.61 30.07
C HIS A 351 6.04 7.95 30.38
N VAL A 352 4.72 7.97 30.59
CA VAL A 352 3.97 9.17 30.98
C VAL A 352 4.36 9.63 32.38
N ALA A 353 4.47 8.71 33.35
CA ALA A 353 4.93 9.02 34.70
C ALA A 353 6.36 9.58 34.71
N THR A 354 7.25 8.98 33.93
CA THR A 354 8.64 9.43 33.79
C THR A 354 8.70 10.83 33.14
N ALA A 355 7.95 11.05 32.07
CA ALA A 355 7.91 12.35 31.39
C ALA A 355 7.28 13.45 32.26
N ARG A 356 6.35 13.10 33.17
CA ARG A 356 5.80 14.05 34.15
C ARG A 356 6.88 14.55 35.10
N GLY A 357 7.76 13.66 35.59
CA GLY A 357 8.91 14.06 36.40
C GLY A 357 9.80 15.07 35.66
N TRP A 358 10.13 14.78 34.40
CA TRP A 358 10.93 15.69 33.59
C TRP A 358 10.26 17.03 33.30
N LEU A 359 8.95 17.06 33.08
CA LEU A 359 8.20 18.30 32.84
C LEU A 359 8.03 19.14 34.12
N SER A 360 8.07 18.51 35.29
CA SER A 360 8.11 19.23 36.57
C SER A 360 9.44 19.95 36.77
N ASP A 361 10.55 19.32 36.38
CA ASP A 361 11.89 19.92 36.46
C ASP A 361 12.13 20.96 35.34
N ASP A 362 11.60 20.71 34.14
CA ASP A 362 11.72 21.57 32.96
C ASP A 362 10.38 21.65 32.18
N PRO A 363 9.54 22.66 32.47
CA PRO A 363 8.25 22.84 31.78
C PRO A 363 8.39 23.11 30.28
N ALA A 364 9.55 23.60 29.82
CA ALA A 364 9.81 23.94 28.43
C ALA A 364 10.20 22.72 27.57
N LEU A 365 10.41 21.55 28.19
CA LEU A 365 10.91 20.35 27.52
C LEU A 365 10.03 19.95 26.33
N SER A 366 10.61 19.89 25.14
CA SER A 366 9.85 19.59 23.92
C SER A 366 9.45 18.11 23.84
N GLY A 367 8.37 17.81 23.12
CA GLY A 367 7.97 16.40 22.89
C GLY A 367 9.03 15.61 22.12
N THR A 368 9.84 16.25 21.29
CA THR A 368 10.97 15.61 20.59
C THR A 368 12.08 15.24 21.58
N ASP A 369 12.37 16.09 22.57
CA ASP A 369 13.40 15.79 23.57
C ASP A 369 12.96 14.67 24.52
N ILE A 370 11.67 14.63 24.88
CA ILE A 370 11.06 13.50 25.62
C ILE A 370 11.22 12.20 24.82
N GLY A 371 10.93 12.23 23.51
CA GLY A 371 11.10 11.06 22.63
C GLY A 371 12.54 10.55 22.62
N LYS A 372 13.51 11.46 22.43
CA LYS A 372 14.95 11.14 22.46
C LYS A 372 15.40 10.55 23.80
N ARG A 373 14.98 11.13 24.93
CA ARG A 373 15.31 10.63 26.27
C ARG A 373 14.75 9.23 26.52
N LEU A 374 13.56 8.92 25.97
CA LEU A 374 12.97 7.58 26.05
C LEU A 374 13.55 6.58 25.02
N GLY A 375 14.44 7.02 24.12
CA GLY A 375 14.90 6.18 23.01
C GLY A 375 13.80 5.85 21.99
N THR A 376 12.76 6.67 21.92
CA THR A 376 11.61 6.52 21.03
C THR A 376 11.58 7.63 19.96
N GLY A 377 10.68 7.52 18.98
CA GLY A 377 10.53 8.55 17.94
C GLY A 377 9.80 9.81 18.44
N ASP A 378 10.03 10.95 17.78
CA ASP A 378 9.44 12.26 18.08
C ASP A 378 7.91 12.24 18.25
N SER A 379 7.21 11.47 17.41
CA SER A 379 5.75 11.33 17.48
C SER A 379 5.30 10.67 18.79
N TYR A 380 6.05 9.68 19.29
CA TYR A 380 5.77 9.04 20.57
C TYR A 380 6.00 10.00 21.74
N GLY A 381 7.13 10.72 21.75
CA GLY A 381 7.42 11.71 22.78
C GLY A 381 6.39 12.85 22.88
N ARG A 382 5.83 13.31 21.74
CA ARG A 382 4.73 14.28 21.72
C ARG A 382 3.42 13.72 22.31
N ARG A 383 3.11 12.44 22.07
CA ARG A 383 1.93 11.78 22.69
C ARG A 383 2.10 11.63 24.20
N VAL A 384 3.28 11.19 24.63
CA VAL A 384 3.62 11.08 26.06
C VAL A 384 3.55 12.44 26.75
N LYS A 385 4.07 13.52 26.13
CA LYS A 385 3.96 14.88 26.66
C LYS A 385 2.51 15.32 26.88
N ARG A 386 1.63 15.11 25.89
CA ARG A 386 0.21 15.48 26.00
C ARG A 386 -0.48 14.72 27.12
N ALA A 387 -0.31 13.40 27.19
CA ALA A 387 -0.89 12.58 28.26
C ALA A 387 -0.38 12.99 29.65
N ALA A 388 0.92 13.32 29.76
CA ALA A 388 1.50 13.78 31.03
C ALA A 388 0.89 15.11 31.50
N LEU A 389 0.63 16.05 30.58
CA LEU A 389 -0.01 17.34 30.88
C LEU A 389 -1.50 17.19 31.18
N GLU A 390 -2.23 16.34 30.44
CA GLU A 390 -3.65 16.05 30.70
C GLU A 390 -3.86 15.43 32.09
N THR A 391 -2.98 14.51 32.49
CA THR A 391 -3.04 13.92 33.84
C THR A 391 -2.70 14.93 34.95
N ALA A 392 -1.91 15.96 34.65
CA ALA A 392 -1.57 17.01 35.64
C ALA A 392 -2.69 18.04 35.81
N ALA A 393 -3.61 18.12 34.85
CA ALA A 393 -4.78 19.00 34.89
C ALA A 393 -6.01 18.33 35.54
N SER A 394 -5.96 17.02 35.76
CA SER A 394 -6.98 16.22 36.46
C SER A 394 -6.62 16.08 37.92
#